data_AF-A0A538JHA6-F1
#
_entry.id   AF-A0A538JHA6-F1
#
_cell.length_a   1.000
_cell.length_b   1.000
_cell.length_c   1.000
_cell.angle_alpha   90.00
_cell.angle_beta   90.00
_cell.angle_gamma   90.00
#
_symmetry.space_group_name_H-M   'P 1'
#
loop_
_entity.id
_entity.type
_entity.pdbx_description
1 polymer ?
#
loop_
_entity_poly.entity_id
_entity_poly.type
_entity_poly.pdbx_seq_one_letter_code
_entity_poly.pdbx_strand_id
1 'polypeptide(L)'
;MGPRQRAVGGMVVPRLVHQALRGEPLTVFGDGHQTRCFCHVADVVDAILRVMDHPDAVGEVFNVGSQEEISINELASSAGPRPRPASSGFPTSRPTSAASRTCGGGCPTPPSSSV
;
A
#
# COMPACT_ATOMS: atom_id res chain seq x y z
N MET A 1 4.10 -3.07 -5.02
CA MET A 1 3.46 -4.39 -4.93
C MET A 1 3.71 -5.14 -6.22
N GLY A 2 4.05 -6.43 -6.20
CA GLY A 2 4.22 -7.18 -7.44
C GLY A 2 5.13 -8.41 -7.33
N PRO A 3 5.53 -8.99 -8.47
CA PRO A 3 6.38 -10.18 -8.52
C PRO A 3 7.66 -10.02 -7.70
N ARG A 4 8.14 -11.14 -7.12
CA ARG A 4 9.31 -11.22 -6.22
C ARG A 4 9.13 -10.58 -4.84
N GLN A 5 7.97 -10.02 -4.53
CA GLN A 5 7.64 -9.59 -3.16
C GLN A 5 7.44 -10.81 -2.25
N ARG A 6 8.11 -10.82 -1.09
CA ARG A 6 7.94 -11.87 -0.07
C ARG A 6 6.87 -11.48 0.94
N ALA A 7 6.19 -12.47 1.53
CA ALA A 7 5.22 -12.26 2.60
C ALA A 7 5.86 -11.94 3.98
N VAL A 8 7.19 -12.02 4.07
CA VAL A 8 7.94 -11.77 5.30
C VAL A 8 7.82 -10.29 5.69
N GLY A 9 7.49 -10.00 6.96
CA GLY A 9 7.51 -8.63 7.50
C GLY A 9 6.17 -7.89 7.57
N GLY A 10 5.02 -8.58 7.54
CA GLY A 10 3.71 -7.95 7.81
C GLY A 10 3.06 -7.25 6.61
N MET A 11 3.52 -7.55 5.39
CA MET A 11 2.92 -7.01 4.16
C MET A 11 1.53 -7.60 3.93
N VAL A 12 0.52 -6.72 3.78
CA VAL A 12 -0.90 -7.13 3.73
C VAL A 12 -1.27 -7.92 2.47
N VAL A 13 -0.86 -7.46 1.29
CA VAL A 13 -1.17 -8.07 -0.02
C VAL A 13 -0.66 -9.52 -0.11
N PRO A 14 0.65 -9.81 0.06
CA PRO A 14 1.15 -11.17 -0.10
C PRO A 14 0.59 -12.13 0.96
N ARG A 15 0.25 -11.64 2.16
CA ARG A 15 -0.41 -12.46 3.18
C ARG A 15 -1.83 -12.83 2.77
N LEU A 16 -2.64 -11.85 2.34
CA LEU A 16 -4.02 -12.12 1.89
C LEU A 16 -4.05 -13.05 0.69
N VAL A 17 -3.16 -12.84 -0.29
CA VAL A 17 -3.03 -13.73 -1.45
C VAL A 17 -2.63 -15.15 -1.01
N HIS A 18 -1.68 -15.29 -0.08
CA HIS A 18 -1.29 -16.61 0.43
C HIS A 18 -2.44 -17.33 1.14
N GLN A 19 -3.20 -16.62 1.96
CA GLN A 19 -4.39 -17.17 2.65
C GLN A 19 -5.45 -17.60 1.64
N ALA A 20 -5.77 -16.75 0.66
CA ALA A 20 -6.72 -17.06 -0.40
C ALA A 20 -6.32 -18.33 -1.18
N LEU A 21 -5.05 -18.42 -1.60
CA LEU A 21 -4.52 -19.56 -2.35
C LEU A 21 -4.55 -20.88 -1.55
N ARG A 22 -4.50 -20.80 -0.22
CA ARG A 22 -4.57 -21.97 0.68
C ARG A 22 -5.99 -22.29 1.14
N GLY A 23 -6.98 -21.51 0.71
CA GLY A 23 -8.36 -21.61 1.22
C GLY A 23 -8.47 -21.25 2.72
N GLU A 24 -7.49 -20.54 3.26
CA GLU A 24 -7.47 -20.10 4.65
C GLU A 24 -8.31 -18.82 4.80
N PRO A 25 -8.92 -18.59 5.98
CA PRO A 25 -9.66 -17.36 6.23
C PRO A 25 -8.78 -16.12 6.10
N LEU A 26 -9.23 -15.15 5.32
CA LEU A 26 -8.52 -13.88 5.16
C LEU A 26 -8.53 -13.09 6.47
N THR A 27 -7.35 -12.69 6.93
CA THR A 27 -7.17 -12.01 8.21
C THR A 27 -7.10 -10.50 8.04
N VAL A 28 -8.09 -9.77 8.57
CA VAL A 28 -8.09 -8.31 8.64
C VAL A 28 -7.83 -7.87 10.09
N PHE A 29 -6.94 -6.90 10.26
CA PHE A 29 -6.62 -6.32 11.57
C PHE A 29 -7.36 -4.99 11.76
N GLY A 30 -7.98 -4.82 12.94
CA GLY A 30 -8.85 -3.68 13.22
C GLY A 30 -10.19 -3.81 12.51
N ASP A 31 -10.76 -2.68 12.08
CA ASP A 31 -12.05 -2.58 11.39
C ASP A 31 -11.95 -2.73 9.85
N GLY A 32 -10.73 -2.67 9.29
CA GLY A 32 -10.48 -2.82 7.86
C GLY A 32 -10.76 -1.56 7.03
N HIS A 33 -11.13 -0.44 7.66
CA HIS A 33 -11.44 0.83 6.98
C HIS A 33 -10.21 1.67 6.64
N GLN A 34 -9.03 1.29 7.14
CA GLN A 34 -7.79 1.97 6.82
C GLN A 34 -7.48 1.86 5.31
N THR A 35 -7.27 2.98 4.65
CA THR A 35 -6.92 3.06 3.23
C THR A 35 -5.41 3.14 3.02
N ARG A 36 -4.94 2.58 1.91
CA ARG A 36 -3.55 2.67 1.46
C ARG A 36 -3.49 2.78 -0.06
N CYS A 37 -2.48 3.52 -0.53
CA CYS A 37 -2.14 3.60 -1.94
C CYS A 37 -1.20 2.44 -2.31
N PHE A 38 -1.61 1.58 -3.25
CA PHE A 38 -0.82 0.43 -3.69
C PHE A 38 -0.25 0.68 -5.09
N CYS A 39 1.06 0.91 -5.19
CA CYS A 39 1.75 1.09 -6.46
C CYS A 39 2.33 -0.22 -6.97
N HIS A 40 2.17 -0.55 -8.26
CA HIS A 40 2.74 -1.77 -8.82
C HIS A 40 4.25 -1.61 -9.06
N VAL A 41 5.01 -2.70 -8.92
CA VAL A 41 6.48 -2.66 -9.02
C VAL A 41 6.95 -2.23 -10.41
N ALA A 42 6.19 -2.56 -11.46
CA ALA A 42 6.50 -2.12 -12.81
C ALA A 42 6.45 -0.59 -12.94
N ASP A 43 5.43 0.04 -12.36
CA ASP A 43 5.26 1.49 -12.39
C ASP A 43 6.38 2.20 -11.64
N VAL A 44 6.82 1.63 -10.50
CA VAL A 44 7.97 2.16 -9.75
C VAL A 44 9.26 2.10 -10.57
N VAL A 45 9.50 0.98 -11.27
CA VAL A 45 10.69 0.84 -12.12
C VAL A 45 10.64 1.84 -13.27
N ASP A 46 9.50 1.97 -13.93
CA ASP A 46 9.29 2.94 -15.02
C ASP A 46 9.50 4.39 -14.55
N ALA A 47 8.98 4.76 -13.38
CA ALA A 47 9.20 6.07 -12.79
C ALA A 47 10.68 6.34 -12.48
N ILE A 48 11.40 5.36 -11.92
CA ILE A 48 12.84 5.50 -11.64
C ILE A 48 13.63 5.71 -12.95
N LEU A 49 13.33 4.95 -13.99
CA LEU A 49 13.99 5.10 -15.30
C LEU A 49 13.76 6.50 -15.88
N ARG A 50 12.53 7.03 -15.82
CA ARG A 50 12.22 8.39 -16.27
C ARG A 50 12.98 9.46 -15.49
N VAL A 51 13.05 9.32 -14.17
CA VAL A 51 13.80 10.26 -13.31
C VAL A 51 15.29 10.22 -13.63
N MET A 52 15.86 9.05 -13.92
CA MET A 52 17.26 8.93 -14.31
C MET A 52 17.59 9.61 -15.64
N ASP A 53 16.65 9.57 -16.59
CA ASP A 53 16.83 10.15 -17.92
C ASP A 53 16.48 11.65 -18.00
N HIS A 54 16.03 12.27 -16.90
CA HIS A 54 15.62 13.67 -16.87
C HIS A 54 16.68 14.58 -16.21
N PRO A 55 17.38 15.46 -16.96
CA PRO A 55 18.42 16.33 -16.41
C PRO A 55 17.95 17.23 -15.27
N ASP A 56 16.73 17.76 -15.36
CA ASP A 56 16.14 18.63 -14.32
C ASP A 56 15.72 17.89 -13.05
N ALA A 57 15.80 16.55 -13.02
CA ALA A 57 15.50 15.77 -11.83
C ALA A 57 16.68 15.69 -10.83
N VAL A 58 17.87 16.15 -11.23
CA VAL A 58 19.07 16.09 -10.38
C VAL A 58 18.92 17.01 -9.17
N GLY A 59 18.96 16.41 -7.97
CA GLY A 59 18.82 17.15 -6.70
C GLY A 59 17.37 17.30 -6.22
N GLU A 60 16.40 16.82 -7.00
CA GLU A 60 14.98 16.91 -6.68
C GLU A 60 14.46 15.66 -5.94
N VAL A 61 13.31 15.82 -5.28
CA VAL A 61 12.66 14.76 -4.50
C VAL A 61 11.29 14.43 -5.11
N PHE A 62 11.10 13.17 -5.49
CA PHE A 62 9.86 12.69 -6.12
C PHE A 62 9.18 11.63 -5.26
N ASN A 63 7.86 11.76 -5.10
CA ASN A 63 7.04 10.69 -4.54
C ASN A 63 6.58 9.77 -5.67
N VAL A 64 6.86 8.48 -5.55
CA VAL A 64 6.40 7.46 -6.50
C VAL A 64 5.36 6.59 -5.81
N GLY A 65 4.13 6.64 -6.30
CA GLY A 65 2.98 5.96 -5.70
C GLY A 65 1.77 5.95 -6.63
N SER A 66 0.72 5.23 -6.23
CA SER A 66 -0.60 5.33 -6.86
C SER A 66 -1.39 6.46 -6.21
N GLN A 67 -2.29 7.11 -6.97
CA GLN A 67 -3.28 8.05 -6.44
C GLN A 67 -4.54 7.34 -5.95
N GLU A 68 -4.72 6.07 -6.31
CA GLU A 68 -5.87 5.27 -5.91
C GLU A 68 -5.69 4.75 -4.48
N GLU A 69 -6.66 5.10 -3.63
CA GLU A 69 -6.77 4.58 -2.28
C GLU A 69 -7.68 3.35 -2.25
N ILE A 70 -7.19 2.28 -1.62
CA ILE A 70 -7.94 1.05 -1.44
C ILE A 70 -7.97 0.72 0.06
N SER A 71 -9.16 0.48 0.61
CA SER A 71 -9.32 0.00 1.98
C SER A 71 -8.88 -1.46 2.13
N ILE A 72 -8.52 -1.87 3.34
CA ILE A 72 -8.14 -3.28 3.56
C ILE A 72 -9.33 -4.22 3.33
N ASN A 73 -10.56 -3.77 3.60
CA ASN A 73 -11.77 -4.53 3.30
C ASN A 73 -12.00 -4.73 1.79
N GLU A 74 -11.79 -3.69 0.98
CA GLU A 74 -11.85 -3.80 -0.48
C GLU A 74 -10.75 -4.72 -1.01
N LEU A 75 -9.52 -4.58 -0.48
CA LEU A 75 -8.40 -5.45 -0.83
C LEU A 75 -8.65 -6.92 -0.46
N ALA A 76 -9.23 -7.19 0.71
CA ALA A 76 -9.57 -8.55 1.11
C ALA A 76 -10.68 -9.13 0.21
N SER A 77 -11.66 -8.31 -0.16
CA SER A 77 -12.77 -8.71 -1.04
C SER A 77 -12.30 -9.04 -2.45
N SER A 78 -11.28 -8.36 -2.97
CA SER A 78 -10.70 -8.68 -4.28
C SER A 78 -9.83 -9.94 -4.27
N ALA A 79 -9.28 -10.33 -3.12
CA ALA A 79 -8.41 -11.49 -2.97
C ALA A 79 -9.17 -12.83 -2.85
N GLY A 80 -10.43 -12.84 -2.39
CA GLY A 80 -11.18 -14.08 -2.18
C GLY A 80 -12.46 -13.92 -1.34
N PRO A 81 -13.08 -15.03 -0.89
CA PRO A 81 -14.32 -14.99 -0.14
C PRO A 81 -14.16 -14.32 1.23
N ARG A 82 -15.30 -13.86 1.79
CA ARG A 82 -15.41 -12.91 2.92
C ARG A 82 -14.36 -13.11 4.03
N PRO A 83 -13.65 -12.05 4.45
CA PRO A 83 -12.65 -12.12 5.52
C PRO A 83 -13.28 -12.43 6.89
N ARG A 84 -12.47 -13.03 7.77
CA ARG A 84 -12.79 -13.18 9.19
C ARG A 84 -11.97 -12.18 10.01
N PRO A 85 -12.54 -11.59 11.08
CA PRO A 85 -11.79 -10.75 12.00
C PRO A 85 -10.65 -11.58 12.65
N ALA A 86 -9.46 -10.98 12.78
CA ALA A 86 -8.34 -11.63 13.44
C ALA A 86 -8.69 -11.97 14.89
N SER A 87 -8.38 -13.20 15.35
CA SER A 87 -8.42 -13.55 16.76
C SER A 87 -7.40 -12.71 17.54
N SER A 88 -7.80 -12.19 18.70
CA SER A 88 -7.23 -11.11 19.52
C SER A 88 -5.79 -11.24 20.06
N GLY A 89 -4.89 -11.96 19.39
CA GLY A 89 -3.54 -12.28 19.88
C GLY A 89 -2.40 -11.32 19.50
N PHE A 90 -2.65 -10.24 18.75
CA PHE A 90 -1.60 -9.30 18.34
C PHE A 90 -1.77 -7.94 19.04
N PRO A 91 -0.75 -7.38 19.70
CA PRO A 91 -0.87 -6.11 20.42
C PRO A 91 -1.22 -4.99 19.44
N THR A 92 -2.45 -4.48 19.54
CA THR A 92 -2.98 -3.36 18.75
C THR A 92 -2.53 -1.99 19.27
N SER A 93 -1.55 -1.93 20.17
CA SER A 93 -1.19 -0.74 20.94
C SER A 93 -0.32 0.28 20.20
N ARG A 94 -0.45 0.40 18.87
CA ARG A 94 -0.05 1.66 18.23
C ARG A 94 -1.30 2.53 18.14
N PRO A 95 -1.37 3.65 18.88
CA PRO A 95 -2.52 4.54 18.79
C PRO A 95 -2.69 4.93 17.33
N THR A 96 -3.86 4.63 16.79
CA THR A 96 -4.40 5.27 15.60
C THR A 96 -4.68 6.73 15.94
N SER A 97 -3.62 7.53 16.19
CA SER A 97 -3.75 8.98 16.18
C SER A 97 -4.08 9.34 14.74
N ALA A 98 -5.33 9.74 14.54
CA ALA A 98 -5.89 10.30 13.34
C ALA A 98 -4.83 10.98 12.44
N ALA A 99 -4.55 10.31 11.34
CA ALA A 99 -4.25 10.95 10.08
C ALA A 99 -4.64 9.94 9.01
N SER A 100 -5.94 9.91 8.70
CA SER A 100 -6.40 9.75 7.33
C SER A 100 -5.77 10.89 6.51
N ARG A 101 -4.45 10.84 6.32
CA ARG A 101 -3.82 11.52 5.21
C ARG A 101 -4.26 10.70 4.02
N THR A 102 -5.40 11.10 3.47
CA THR A 102 -5.68 10.79 2.08
C THR A 102 -4.41 11.14 1.30
N CYS A 103 -3.99 10.27 0.39
CA CYS A 103 -2.91 10.58 -0.55
C CYS A 103 -3.24 11.88 -1.34
N GLY A 104 -4.49 12.36 -1.30
CA GLY A 104 -4.97 13.64 -1.86
C GLY A 104 -5.00 14.86 -0.92
N GLY A 105 -4.59 14.74 0.35
CA GLY A 105 -4.45 15.89 1.25
C GLY A 105 -3.04 16.47 1.14
N GLY A 106 -2.86 17.44 0.23
CA GLY A 106 -1.59 18.10 -0.08
C GLY A 106 -0.61 18.17 1.09
N CYS A 107 0.34 17.24 1.11
CA CYS A 107 1.61 17.46 1.79
C CYS A 107 2.23 18.67 1.08
N PRO A 108 2.75 19.70 1.78
CA PRO A 108 3.39 20.83 1.12
C PRO A 108 4.54 20.31 0.26
N THR A 109 4.28 20.18 -1.04
CA THR A 109 5.29 19.85 -2.02
C THR A 109 6.19 21.08 -2.15
N PRO A 110 7.52 20.97 -1.97
CA PRO A 110 8.41 21.95 -2.57
C PRO A 110 8.06 22.04 -4.08
N PRO A 111 8.24 23.20 -4.74
CA PRO A 111 7.74 23.42 -6.09
C PRO A 111 8.24 22.30 -7.01
N SER A 112 7.34 21.37 -7.34
CA SER A 112 7.65 20.18 -8.12
C SER A 112 7.67 20.56 -9.59
N SER A 113 8.85 20.55 -10.20
CA SER A 113 8.98 20.41 -11.65
C SER A 113 8.35 19.08 -12.05
N SER A 114 7.32 19.15 -12.90
CA SER A 114 6.55 17.98 -13.34
C SER A 114 7.31 17.23 -14.43
N VAL A 115 7.46 15.91 -14.28
CA VAL A 115 7.98 14.96 -15.29
C VAL A 115 7.03 13.79 -15.40
#